data_AF-A0A8S2EF31-F1
#
_entry.id   AF-A0A8S2EF31-F1
#
_cell.length_a   1.000
_cell.length_b   1.000
_cell.length_c   1.000
_cell.angle_alpha   90.00
_cell.angle_beta   90.00
_cell.angle_gamma   90.00
#
_symmetry.space_group_name_H-M   'P 1'
#
loop_
_entity.id
_entity.type
_entity.pdbx_description
1 polymer ?
#
loop_
_entity_poly.entity_id
_entity_poly.type
_entity_poly.pdbx_seq_one_letter_code
_entity_poly.pdbx_strand_id
1 'polypeptide(L)'
;MSGRSPEVLVSAFLALLSPDKLSPDIIIAGVKNMRAHALQFPINRNGVIDIVGTGGDGLDTFNISTSAAFIVASCGVPVVKCGNRSSSSKCGSADLLEALGANITLDLTYSSEIFKRCGFCFLFAQKCYASMKHVGPIRKQLGIKTIFNVLGPLINPCIPDYQLTGVYDRSLGLLFIQCLKRLGVKSAMIVHSEEGMDEISIQGKTHIWHLKLDGNIVEFDVTPDNDFGIKKQNLSAVISGSPQENAIKLNKILSGGYECAILDHVLINASAALVITGRAKDFRDGVVIARESINNGKALQTMNDYIKYTQEYGSSLQITAQNYGQLVPIANQTLSVDSNNKACNICATSTLPYVKICGLCTVDDALAAAKAGADLIGFIFVKKSKRYVSVEIVKAISAALKAGSWSKCEEVESISVIDWHQQRCLNLIQLINHTNRPLLVGVFMNNDIKEINSIVKEAGLDLVQLHNYEHEIATQIHRPVIRVISIEPTTDVQNILQMIESDSASAAILLDVVKTSDDCGQTFDWTIAKMINKKVPIMLAGGLTPDNIRAAVRFVHPWAVDVASGVEYVDSSEQLCKNHIKIKEFINEAKSGAASNQ
;
A
#
# COMPACT_ATOMS: atom_id res chain seq x y z
N MET A 1 2.64 3.35 -26.54
CA MET A 1 2.25 3.43 -25.11
C MET A 1 2.00 4.86 -24.59
N SER A 2 2.58 5.93 -25.15
CA SER A 2 2.39 7.31 -24.66
C SER A 2 1.13 8.05 -25.16
N GLY A 3 0.20 7.38 -25.84
CA GLY A 3 -1.03 8.00 -26.37
C GLY A 3 -0.87 9.04 -27.50
N ARG A 4 0.32 9.16 -28.12
CA ARG A 4 0.61 10.18 -29.15
C ARG A 4 0.26 9.78 -30.59
N SER A 5 -0.05 8.51 -30.83
CA SER A 5 -0.32 7.99 -32.18
C SER A 5 -1.83 7.97 -32.45
N PRO A 6 -2.29 8.41 -33.64
CA PRO A 6 -3.68 8.27 -34.05
C PRO A 6 -4.18 6.83 -33.96
N GLU A 7 -5.44 6.63 -33.54
CA GLU A 7 -6.01 5.30 -33.32
C GLU A 7 -5.94 4.42 -34.58
N VAL A 8 -6.20 4.99 -35.76
CA VAL A 8 -6.11 4.26 -37.04
C VAL A 8 -4.73 3.66 -37.30
N LEU A 9 -3.66 4.38 -36.95
CA LEU A 9 -2.29 3.90 -37.10
C LEU A 9 -1.96 2.84 -36.07
N VAL A 10 -2.48 2.98 -34.85
CA VAL A 10 -2.35 1.95 -33.81
C VAL A 10 -3.07 0.68 -34.23
N SER A 11 -4.30 0.78 -34.76
CA SER A 11 -5.06 -0.37 -35.27
C SER A 11 -4.32 -1.10 -36.39
N ALA A 12 -3.82 -0.36 -37.39
CA ALA A 12 -3.05 -0.94 -38.48
C ALA A 12 -1.76 -1.61 -37.98
N PHE A 13 -1.02 -0.95 -37.09
CA PHE A 13 0.19 -1.50 -36.48
C PHE A 13 -0.08 -2.80 -35.71
N LEU A 14 -1.15 -2.84 -34.92
CA LEU A 14 -1.56 -4.03 -34.17
C LEU A 14 -1.97 -5.19 -35.08
N ALA A 15 -2.72 -4.91 -36.14
CA ALA A 15 -3.16 -5.93 -37.09
C ALA A 15 -1.98 -6.54 -37.87
N LEU A 16 -0.95 -5.73 -38.18
CA LEU A 16 0.27 -6.20 -38.85
C LEU A 16 1.19 -7.02 -37.92
N LEU A 17 1.08 -6.86 -36.60
CA LEU A 17 1.81 -7.61 -35.59
C LEU A 17 0.99 -8.77 -35.02
N SER A 18 0.53 -9.64 -35.91
CA SER A 18 -0.05 -10.92 -35.53
C SER A 18 1.02 -11.87 -34.95
N PRO A 19 0.65 -12.86 -34.11
CA PRO A 19 1.60 -13.80 -33.49
C PRO A 19 2.60 -14.43 -34.47
N ASP A 20 2.15 -14.81 -35.66
CA ASP A 20 2.99 -15.46 -36.69
C ASP A 20 4.04 -14.54 -37.31
N LYS A 21 3.96 -13.23 -37.05
CA LYS A 21 4.92 -12.21 -37.53
C LYS A 21 5.87 -11.75 -36.44
N LEU A 22 5.77 -12.30 -35.22
CA LEU A 22 6.62 -11.91 -34.11
C LEU A 22 7.99 -12.59 -34.19
N SER A 23 9.03 -11.80 -33.96
CA SER A 23 10.40 -12.28 -33.75
C SER A 23 10.86 -11.93 -32.34
N PRO A 24 11.95 -12.56 -31.83
CA PRO A 24 12.49 -12.20 -30.53
C PRO A 24 12.81 -10.70 -30.42
N ASP A 25 13.29 -10.07 -31.49
CA ASP A 25 13.61 -8.63 -31.50
C ASP A 25 12.38 -7.76 -31.32
N ILE A 26 11.28 -8.07 -32.04
CA ILE A 26 10.02 -7.34 -31.94
C ILE A 26 9.43 -7.48 -30.53
N ILE A 27 9.44 -8.70 -29.98
CA ILE A 27 8.93 -8.95 -28.63
C ILE A 27 9.76 -8.23 -27.59
N ILE A 28 11.09 -8.35 -27.63
CA ILE A 28 11.99 -7.66 -26.68
C ILE A 28 11.82 -6.15 -26.76
N ALA A 29 11.66 -5.59 -27.96
CA ALA A 29 11.37 -4.16 -28.13
C ALA A 29 10.05 -3.78 -27.46
N GLY A 30 8.99 -4.58 -27.65
CA GLY A 30 7.71 -4.43 -26.97
C GLY A 30 7.84 -4.53 -25.45
N VAL A 31 8.54 -5.54 -24.93
CA VAL A 31 8.77 -5.75 -23.50
C VAL A 31 9.51 -4.56 -22.88
N LYS A 32 10.61 -4.11 -23.50
CA LYS A 32 11.38 -2.95 -23.03
C LYS A 32 10.52 -1.69 -23.02
N ASN A 33 9.71 -1.47 -24.05
CA ASN A 33 8.80 -0.32 -24.10
C ASN A 33 7.73 -0.40 -23.00
N MET A 34 7.14 -1.58 -22.78
CA MET A 34 6.15 -1.81 -21.73
C MET A 34 6.74 -1.60 -20.34
N ARG A 35 7.90 -2.19 -20.05
CA ARG A 35 8.61 -2.03 -18.77
C ARG A 35 9.00 -0.57 -18.50
N ALA A 36 9.43 0.17 -19.52
CA ALA A 36 9.75 1.59 -19.39
C ALA A 36 8.53 2.47 -19.04
N HIS A 37 7.31 1.99 -19.28
CA HIS A 37 6.06 2.67 -18.92
C HIS A 37 5.31 1.96 -17.78
N ALA A 38 5.94 1.00 -17.12
CA ALA A 38 5.37 0.31 -15.96
C ALA A 38 5.62 1.14 -14.69
N LEU A 39 4.72 1.03 -13.72
CA LEU A 39 5.02 1.45 -12.36
C LEU A 39 6.20 0.61 -11.82
N GLN A 40 7.15 1.25 -11.17
CA GLN A 40 8.30 0.55 -10.60
C GLN A 40 7.87 -0.22 -9.35
N PHE A 41 8.20 -1.51 -9.31
CA PHE A 41 8.04 -2.32 -8.10
C PHE A 41 9.31 -2.21 -7.25
N PRO A 42 9.26 -1.55 -6.07
CA PRO A 42 10.45 -1.40 -5.24
C PRO A 42 10.84 -2.76 -4.67
N ILE A 43 11.95 -3.34 -5.11
CA ILE A 43 12.44 -4.61 -4.56
C ILE A 43 13.96 -4.57 -4.44
N ASN A 44 14.46 -5.07 -3.32
CA ASN A 44 15.88 -5.29 -3.09
C ASN A 44 16.10 -6.74 -2.65
N ARG A 45 15.80 -7.69 -3.54
CA ARG A 45 15.91 -9.12 -3.29
C ARG A 45 16.17 -9.87 -4.59
N ASN A 46 17.15 -10.76 -4.57
CA ASN A 46 17.46 -11.68 -5.65
C ASN A 46 16.72 -13.02 -5.46
N GLY A 47 16.69 -13.83 -6.52
CA GLY A 47 16.12 -15.17 -6.55
C GLY A 47 14.61 -15.19 -6.72
N VAL A 48 14.02 -14.12 -7.25
CA VAL A 48 12.57 -14.01 -7.43
C VAL A 48 12.11 -14.84 -8.62
N ILE A 49 11.02 -15.59 -8.44
CA ILE A 49 10.34 -16.33 -9.52
C ILE A 49 8.96 -15.75 -9.85
N ASP A 50 8.59 -15.80 -11.12
CA ASP A 50 7.20 -15.68 -11.59
C ASP A 50 6.70 -17.01 -12.15
N ILE A 51 5.42 -17.31 -11.92
CA ILE A 51 4.72 -18.51 -12.41
C ILE A 51 3.47 -18.01 -13.12
N VAL A 52 3.49 -17.98 -14.44
CA VAL A 52 2.49 -17.23 -15.24
C VAL A 52 2.20 -17.93 -16.56
N GLY A 53 0.96 -17.89 -17.02
CA GLY A 53 0.56 -18.41 -18.33
C GLY A 53 0.25 -17.28 -19.31
N THR A 54 0.32 -17.58 -20.61
CA THR A 54 -0.21 -16.67 -21.64
C THR A 54 -1.73 -16.49 -21.57
N GLY A 55 -2.44 -17.46 -20.97
CA GLY A 55 -3.88 -17.63 -21.04
C GLY A 55 -4.38 -17.94 -22.45
N GLY A 56 -5.69 -18.21 -22.57
CA GLY A 56 -6.34 -18.35 -23.88
C GLY A 56 -6.13 -19.71 -24.56
N ASP A 57 -5.88 -20.76 -23.76
CA ASP A 57 -5.93 -22.17 -24.19
C ASP A 57 -7.38 -22.67 -24.41
N GLY A 58 -8.36 -22.02 -23.79
CA GLY A 58 -9.79 -22.33 -23.94
C GLY A 58 -10.25 -23.56 -23.14
N LEU A 59 -9.43 -24.03 -22.20
CA LEU A 59 -9.70 -25.27 -21.46
C LEU A 59 -10.36 -25.04 -20.10
N ASP A 60 -10.45 -23.78 -19.66
CA ASP A 60 -11.10 -23.36 -18.41
C ASP A 60 -10.68 -24.22 -17.22
N THR A 61 -9.38 -24.44 -17.01
CA THR A 61 -8.86 -25.20 -15.87
C THR A 61 -8.82 -24.36 -14.60
N PHE A 62 -8.82 -25.04 -13.45
CA PHE A 62 -8.60 -24.42 -12.15
C PHE A 62 -7.35 -23.52 -12.17
N ASN A 63 -7.29 -22.51 -11.31
CA ASN A 63 -6.16 -21.55 -11.32
C ASN A 63 -4.87 -22.16 -10.73
N ILE A 64 -4.20 -23.03 -11.50
CA ILE A 64 -3.05 -23.82 -11.05
C ILE A 64 -1.86 -22.90 -10.76
N SER A 65 -1.54 -21.98 -11.67
CA SER A 65 -0.37 -21.11 -11.52
C SER A 65 -0.38 -20.26 -10.24
N THR A 66 -1.55 -19.73 -9.82
CA THR A 66 -1.68 -18.97 -8.55
C THR A 66 -1.53 -19.89 -7.34
N SER A 67 -2.10 -21.09 -7.41
CA SER A 67 -2.05 -22.07 -6.33
C SER A 67 -0.62 -22.60 -6.12
N ALA A 68 0.07 -22.91 -7.22
CA ALA A 68 1.47 -23.28 -7.22
C ALA A 68 2.37 -22.17 -6.66
N ALA A 69 2.06 -20.90 -6.96
CA ALA A 69 2.82 -19.76 -6.48
C ALA A 69 2.80 -19.61 -4.94
N PHE A 70 1.68 -19.88 -4.27
CA PHE A 70 1.63 -19.91 -2.80
C PHE A 70 2.47 -21.04 -2.20
N ILE A 71 2.47 -22.22 -2.82
CA ILE A 71 3.27 -23.37 -2.38
C ILE A 71 4.77 -23.11 -2.58
N VAL A 72 5.15 -22.53 -3.72
CA VAL A 72 6.55 -22.20 -4.00
C VAL A 72 7.06 -21.14 -3.00
N ALA A 73 6.23 -20.13 -2.70
CA ALA A 73 6.54 -19.13 -1.68
C ALA A 73 6.72 -19.74 -0.28
N SER A 74 5.83 -20.66 0.12
CA SER A 74 5.92 -21.33 1.43
C SER A 74 7.14 -22.25 1.57
N CYS A 75 7.72 -22.67 0.44
CA CYS A 75 8.99 -23.42 0.40
C CYS A 75 10.23 -22.53 0.54
N GLY A 76 10.06 -21.21 0.72
CA GLY A 76 11.12 -20.23 0.94
C GLY A 76 11.67 -19.59 -0.34
N VAL A 77 11.05 -19.85 -1.49
CA VAL A 77 11.41 -19.22 -2.76
C VAL A 77 10.64 -17.90 -2.89
N PRO A 78 11.29 -16.74 -3.08
CA PRO A 78 10.56 -15.48 -3.22
C PRO A 78 9.73 -15.45 -4.51
N VAL A 79 8.43 -15.20 -4.41
CA VAL A 79 7.51 -15.18 -5.56
C VAL A 79 6.91 -13.79 -5.76
N VAL A 80 7.06 -13.24 -6.97
CA VAL A 80 6.36 -12.03 -7.39
C VAL A 80 5.60 -12.34 -8.66
N LYS A 81 4.33 -12.67 -8.50
CA LYS A 81 3.45 -13.10 -9.59
C LYS A 81 2.82 -11.91 -10.27
N CYS A 82 2.97 -11.78 -11.59
CA CYS A 82 2.20 -10.82 -12.37
C CYS A 82 0.97 -11.51 -12.98
N GLY A 83 -0.21 -10.90 -12.86
CA GLY A 83 -1.41 -11.49 -13.43
C GLY A 83 -2.55 -10.50 -13.64
N ASN A 84 -3.64 -11.01 -14.22
CA ASN A 84 -4.78 -10.18 -14.63
C ASN A 84 -6.10 -10.90 -14.34
N ARG A 85 -7.20 -10.19 -14.57
CA ARG A 85 -8.54 -10.77 -14.66
C ARG A 85 -8.63 -11.67 -15.88
N SER A 86 -9.51 -12.65 -15.81
CA SER A 86 -9.77 -13.50 -16.96
C SER A 86 -10.34 -12.71 -18.14
N SER A 87 -9.88 -13.02 -19.35
CA SER A 87 -10.48 -12.55 -20.61
C SER A 87 -11.26 -13.64 -21.35
N SER A 88 -11.05 -14.90 -21.02
CA SER A 88 -11.61 -16.06 -21.75
C SER A 88 -12.03 -17.22 -20.85
N SER A 89 -11.43 -17.35 -19.66
CA SER A 89 -11.76 -18.38 -18.67
C SER A 89 -12.77 -17.96 -17.61
N LYS A 90 -13.27 -18.91 -16.83
CA LYS A 90 -14.18 -18.64 -15.69
C LYS A 90 -13.51 -17.94 -14.51
N CYS A 91 -12.20 -18.05 -14.33
CA CYS A 91 -11.51 -17.50 -13.16
C CYS A 91 -10.02 -17.21 -13.44
N GLY A 92 -9.67 -15.94 -13.53
CA GLY A 92 -8.29 -15.48 -13.64
C GLY A 92 -7.60 -15.41 -12.26
N SER A 93 -6.29 -15.17 -12.25
CA SER A 93 -5.53 -15.07 -11.00
C SER A 93 -6.02 -13.92 -10.12
N ALA A 94 -6.38 -12.78 -10.72
CA ALA A 94 -6.95 -11.65 -10.01
C ALA A 94 -8.32 -12.00 -9.39
N ASP A 95 -9.17 -12.71 -10.16
CA ASP A 95 -10.51 -13.06 -9.74
C ASP A 95 -10.48 -14.08 -8.58
N LEU A 96 -9.57 -15.05 -8.62
CA LEU A 96 -9.35 -15.98 -7.50
C LEU A 96 -8.86 -15.26 -6.24
N LEU A 97 -7.87 -14.37 -6.37
CA LEU A 97 -7.31 -13.66 -5.23
C LEU A 97 -8.34 -12.74 -4.54
N GLU A 98 -9.19 -12.07 -5.31
CA GLU A 98 -10.31 -11.29 -4.76
C GLU A 98 -11.36 -12.20 -4.09
N ALA A 99 -11.68 -13.35 -4.68
CA ALA A 99 -12.61 -14.31 -4.08
C ALA A 99 -12.08 -14.90 -2.76
N LEU A 100 -10.76 -14.96 -2.58
CA LEU A 100 -10.10 -15.30 -1.32
C LEU A 100 -10.09 -14.13 -0.31
N GLY A 101 -10.51 -12.93 -0.73
CA GLY A 101 -10.56 -11.72 0.10
C GLY A 101 -9.31 -10.84 0.02
N ALA A 102 -8.36 -11.10 -0.86
CA ALA A 102 -7.17 -10.26 -1.00
C ALA A 102 -7.48 -8.93 -1.68
N ASN A 103 -6.88 -7.84 -1.22
CA ASN A 103 -6.90 -6.57 -1.95
C ASN A 103 -5.77 -6.57 -3.00
N ILE A 104 -6.14 -6.78 -4.27
CA ILE A 104 -5.18 -6.83 -5.39
C ILE A 104 -4.83 -5.46 -5.97
N THR A 105 -5.45 -4.39 -5.47
CA THR A 105 -5.35 -3.03 -6.03
C THR A 105 -4.44 -2.11 -5.22
N LEU A 106 -3.60 -2.65 -4.35
CA LEU A 106 -2.68 -1.91 -3.48
C LEU A 106 -1.57 -1.21 -4.26
N ASP A 107 -1.04 -0.10 -3.73
CA ASP A 107 0.13 0.56 -4.31
C ASP A 107 1.35 -0.36 -4.27
N LEU A 108 2.24 -0.25 -5.27
CA LEU A 108 3.42 -1.11 -5.39
C LEU A 108 4.37 -0.99 -4.19
N THR A 109 4.36 0.14 -3.49
CA THR A 109 5.11 0.32 -2.23
C THR A 109 4.58 -0.63 -1.15
N TYR A 110 3.26 -0.72 -0.96
CA TYR A 110 2.67 -1.65 0.00
C TYR A 110 2.78 -3.09 -0.46
N SER A 111 2.61 -3.36 -1.77
CA SER A 111 2.86 -4.67 -2.35
C SER A 111 4.30 -5.15 -2.05
N SER A 112 5.28 -4.25 -2.06
CA SER A 112 6.66 -4.55 -1.66
C SER A 112 6.82 -4.84 -0.17
N GLU A 113 6.16 -4.07 0.70
CA GLU A 113 6.19 -4.35 2.14
C GLU A 113 5.53 -5.70 2.48
N ILE A 114 4.42 -6.04 1.82
CA ILE A 114 3.77 -7.34 1.94
C ILE A 114 4.72 -8.45 1.48
N PHE A 115 5.34 -8.27 0.31
CA PHE A 115 6.35 -9.20 -0.20
C PHE A 115 7.47 -9.49 0.80
N LYS A 116 7.99 -8.46 1.48
CA LYS A 116 9.06 -8.63 2.49
C LYS A 116 8.62 -9.50 3.66
N ARG A 117 7.33 -9.50 4.01
CA ARG A 117 6.77 -10.24 5.16
C ARG A 117 6.44 -11.68 4.83
N CYS A 118 5.75 -11.94 3.73
CA CYS A 118 5.25 -13.28 3.40
C CYS A 118 6.05 -13.99 2.30
N GLY A 119 7.00 -13.33 1.64
CA GLY A 119 7.77 -13.90 0.52
C GLY A 119 6.95 -14.09 -0.77
N PHE A 120 5.68 -13.68 -0.78
CA PHE A 120 4.77 -13.73 -1.92
C PHE A 120 4.19 -12.34 -2.21
N CYS A 121 4.01 -12.02 -3.48
CA CYS A 121 3.28 -10.83 -3.88
C CYS A 121 2.58 -11.03 -5.23
N PHE A 122 1.39 -10.46 -5.37
CA PHE A 122 0.69 -10.37 -6.63
C PHE A 122 0.71 -8.94 -7.18
N LEU A 123 1.14 -8.80 -8.42
CA LEU A 123 1.15 -7.55 -9.17
C LEU A 123 0.01 -7.57 -10.19
N PHE A 124 -1.02 -6.75 -9.93
CA PHE A 124 -2.16 -6.66 -10.84
C PHE A 124 -1.78 -5.87 -12.10
N ALA A 125 -1.81 -6.54 -13.26
CA ALA A 125 -1.32 -6.00 -14.52
C ALA A 125 -1.99 -4.67 -14.91
N GLN A 126 -3.30 -4.52 -14.71
CA GLN A 126 -4.01 -3.28 -15.05
C GLN A 126 -3.51 -2.08 -14.23
N LYS A 127 -3.09 -2.33 -12.98
CA LYS A 127 -2.49 -1.32 -12.13
C LYS A 127 -1.05 -1.00 -12.55
N CYS A 128 -0.27 -2.03 -12.87
CA CYS A 128 1.14 -1.88 -13.22
C CYS A 128 1.35 -1.17 -14.57
N TYR A 129 0.43 -1.34 -15.54
CA TYR A 129 0.55 -0.79 -16.89
C TYR A 129 -0.63 0.14 -17.23
N ALA A 130 -0.78 1.25 -16.50
CA ALA A 130 -1.82 2.25 -16.76
C ALA A 130 -1.81 2.79 -18.21
N SER A 131 -0.66 2.75 -18.88
CA SER A 131 -0.51 3.11 -20.30
C SER A 131 -1.32 2.23 -21.26
N MET A 132 -1.78 1.05 -20.81
CA MET A 132 -2.68 0.18 -21.57
C MET A 132 -4.03 0.82 -21.89
N LYS A 133 -4.44 1.88 -21.18
CA LYS A 133 -5.67 2.66 -21.49
C LYS A 133 -5.72 3.20 -22.92
N HIS A 134 -4.55 3.43 -23.54
CA HIS A 134 -4.45 3.95 -24.91
C HIS A 134 -4.63 2.87 -25.99
N VAL A 135 -4.48 1.60 -25.64
CA VAL A 135 -4.45 0.49 -26.62
C VAL A 135 -5.54 -0.55 -26.31
N GLY A 136 -5.99 -0.63 -25.07
CA GLY A 136 -7.05 -1.54 -24.62
C GLY A 136 -8.37 -1.43 -25.40
N PRO A 137 -8.95 -0.23 -25.57
CA PRO A 137 -10.17 -0.06 -26.35
C PRO A 137 -10.03 -0.52 -27.80
N ILE A 138 -8.91 -0.16 -28.44
CA ILE A 138 -8.59 -0.54 -29.83
C ILE A 138 -8.48 -2.06 -29.94
N ARG A 139 -7.75 -2.72 -29.03
CA ARG A 139 -7.63 -4.19 -29.01
C ARG A 139 -8.99 -4.86 -28.86
N LYS A 140 -9.85 -4.32 -28.01
CA LYS A 140 -11.22 -4.84 -27.82
C LYS A 140 -12.05 -4.73 -29.09
N GLN A 141 -11.95 -3.62 -29.81
CA GLN A 141 -12.64 -3.42 -31.09
C GLN A 141 -12.07 -4.30 -32.20
N LEU A 142 -10.74 -4.46 -32.26
CA LEU A 142 -10.08 -5.31 -33.26
C LEU A 142 -10.44 -6.79 -33.10
N GLY A 143 -10.58 -7.29 -31.87
CA GLY A 143 -11.02 -8.66 -31.61
C GLY A 143 -10.07 -9.77 -32.07
N ILE A 144 -8.85 -9.43 -32.50
CA ILE A 144 -7.83 -10.39 -32.97
C ILE A 144 -6.63 -10.47 -32.03
N LYS A 145 -5.90 -11.60 -32.05
CA LYS A 145 -4.64 -11.75 -31.32
C LYS A 145 -3.55 -10.85 -31.92
N THR A 146 -2.80 -10.17 -31.07
CA THR A 146 -1.71 -9.25 -31.45
C THR A 146 -0.50 -9.49 -30.57
N ILE A 147 0.60 -8.75 -30.79
CA ILE A 147 1.77 -8.75 -29.89
C ILE A 147 1.42 -8.68 -28.39
N PHE A 148 0.35 -7.95 -28.01
CA PHE A 148 -0.04 -7.81 -26.61
C PHE A 148 -0.59 -9.09 -25.96
N ASN A 149 -0.95 -10.10 -26.74
CA ASN A 149 -1.32 -11.42 -26.23
C ASN A 149 -0.08 -12.26 -25.86
N VAL A 150 1.10 -11.86 -26.32
CA VAL A 150 2.39 -12.52 -26.06
C VAL A 150 3.19 -11.80 -24.96
N LEU A 151 3.02 -10.49 -24.83
CA LEU A 151 3.83 -9.69 -23.88
C LEU A 151 3.55 -9.99 -22.40
N GLY A 152 2.34 -10.42 -22.03
CA GLY A 152 1.88 -10.53 -20.64
C GLY A 152 2.87 -11.24 -19.69
N PRO A 153 3.29 -12.47 -19.98
CA PRO A 153 4.26 -13.19 -19.15
C PRO A 153 5.65 -12.54 -19.10
N LEU A 154 6.03 -11.76 -20.12
CA LEU A 154 7.39 -11.23 -20.26
C LEU A 154 7.57 -9.85 -19.61
N ILE A 155 6.48 -9.18 -19.22
CA ILE A 155 6.54 -7.78 -18.81
C ILE A 155 6.68 -7.55 -17.31
N ASN A 156 6.55 -8.56 -16.45
CA ASN A 156 6.52 -8.44 -14.97
C ASN A 156 7.43 -7.29 -14.45
N PRO A 157 6.87 -6.29 -13.74
CA PRO A 157 7.63 -5.10 -13.31
C PRO A 157 8.80 -5.40 -12.37
N CYS A 158 8.76 -6.55 -11.70
CA CYS A 158 9.81 -7.01 -10.79
C CYS A 158 11.06 -7.52 -11.51
N ILE A 159 10.95 -7.86 -12.81
CA ILE A 159 12.04 -8.44 -13.61
C ILE A 159 12.62 -9.69 -12.91
N PRO A 160 11.87 -10.80 -12.86
CA PRO A 160 12.25 -11.95 -12.06
C PRO A 160 13.54 -12.61 -12.56
N ASP A 161 14.31 -13.18 -11.64
CA ASP A 161 15.51 -13.97 -11.93
C ASP A 161 15.15 -15.33 -12.54
N TYR A 162 13.97 -15.84 -12.18
CA TYR A 162 13.47 -17.16 -12.56
C TYR A 162 12.06 -17.06 -13.11
N GLN A 163 11.69 -17.93 -14.05
CA GLN A 163 10.35 -17.89 -14.62
C GLN A 163 9.86 -19.27 -15.08
N LEU A 164 8.68 -19.66 -14.61
CA LEU A 164 7.89 -20.74 -15.22
C LEU A 164 6.80 -20.09 -16.06
N THR A 165 6.77 -20.38 -17.36
CA THR A 165 5.73 -19.84 -18.24
C THR A 165 5.11 -20.88 -19.12
N GLY A 166 3.79 -21.00 -19.06
CA GLY A 166 3.07 -21.79 -20.04
C GLY A 166 2.65 -20.96 -21.24
N VAL A 167 2.60 -21.63 -22.40
CA VAL A 167 2.14 -21.04 -23.67
C VAL A 167 1.00 -21.87 -24.26
N TYR A 168 -0.06 -21.21 -24.72
CA TYR A 168 -1.21 -21.89 -25.36
C TYR A 168 -0.87 -22.48 -26.74
N ASP A 169 0.24 -22.06 -27.35
CA ASP A 169 0.67 -22.50 -28.68
C ASP A 169 2.15 -22.88 -28.64
N ARG A 170 2.45 -24.09 -29.12
CA ARG A 170 3.80 -24.66 -29.15
C ARG A 170 4.81 -23.77 -29.86
N SER A 171 4.40 -23.06 -30.91
CA SER A 171 5.28 -22.18 -31.70
C SER A 171 5.85 -21.01 -30.88
N LEU A 172 5.18 -20.62 -29.79
CA LEU A 172 5.64 -19.58 -28.89
C LEU A 172 6.77 -20.03 -27.96
N GLY A 173 6.95 -21.34 -27.75
CA GLY A 173 7.88 -21.88 -26.78
C GLY A 173 9.32 -21.40 -26.96
N LEU A 174 9.88 -21.70 -28.13
CA LEU A 174 11.24 -21.29 -28.49
C LEU A 174 11.39 -19.76 -28.52
N LEU A 175 10.36 -19.05 -28.98
CA LEU A 175 10.34 -17.59 -29.04
C LEU A 175 10.44 -16.96 -27.65
N PHE A 176 9.66 -17.46 -26.68
CA PHE A 176 9.67 -16.97 -25.30
C PHE A 176 11.00 -17.25 -24.62
N ILE A 177 11.53 -18.48 -24.71
CA ILE A 177 12.76 -18.83 -23.99
C ILE A 177 13.97 -18.02 -24.50
N GLN A 178 14.02 -17.75 -25.82
CA GLN A 178 15.03 -16.87 -26.41
C GLN A 178 14.88 -15.42 -25.92
N CYS A 179 13.64 -14.93 -25.78
CA CYS A 179 13.38 -13.61 -25.21
C CYS A 179 13.86 -13.53 -23.75
N LEU A 180 13.50 -14.49 -22.90
CA LEU A 180 13.90 -14.53 -21.49
C LEU A 180 15.42 -14.55 -21.32
N LYS A 181 16.13 -15.37 -22.11
CA LYS A 181 17.61 -15.39 -22.13
C LYS A 181 18.19 -14.01 -22.45
N ARG A 182 17.68 -13.34 -23.48
CA ARG A 182 18.16 -12.01 -23.90
C ARG A 182 17.73 -10.88 -22.95
N LEU A 183 16.67 -11.10 -22.18
CA LEU A 183 16.19 -10.18 -21.14
C LEU A 183 16.93 -10.36 -19.80
N GLY A 184 17.83 -11.36 -19.69
CA GLY A 184 18.69 -11.56 -18.53
C GLY A 184 18.12 -12.45 -17.43
N VAL A 185 17.07 -13.24 -17.72
CA VAL A 185 16.56 -14.26 -16.79
C VAL A 185 17.61 -15.35 -16.62
N LYS A 186 17.86 -15.78 -15.38
CA LYS A 186 18.93 -16.73 -15.03
C LYS A 186 18.57 -18.17 -15.36
N SER A 187 17.32 -18.56 -15.09
CA SER A 187 16.80 -19.90 -15.42
C SER A 187 15.30 -19.83 -15.63
N ALA A 188 14.79 -20.56 -16.62
CA ALA A 188 13.37 -20.54 -16.94
C ALA A 188 12.92 -21.83 -17.63
N MET A 189 11.65 -22.18 -17.47
CA MET A 189 10.99 -23.19 -18.29
C MET A 189 9.81 -22.57 -19.01
N ILE A 190 9.77 -22.74 -20.33
CA ILE A 190 8.55 -22.56 -21.11
C ILE A 190 7.89 -23.92 -21.29
N VAL A 191 6.59 -24.03 -21.03
CA VAL A 191 5.86 -25.30 -21.06
C VAL A 191 4.66 -25.22 -21.99
N HIS A 192 4.37 -26.32 -22.69
CA HIS A 192 3.18 -26.47 -23.51
C HIS A 192 2.71 -27.92 -23.45
N SER A 193 1.47 -28.14 -23.03
CA SER A 193 0.91 -29.49 -22.97
C SER A 193 0.44 -29.98 -24.34
N GLU A 194 0.41 -31.29 -24.54
CA GLU A 194 -0.12 -31.91 -25.76
C GLU A 194 -1.62 -31.63 -25.94
N GLU A 195 -2.34 -31.38 -24.84
CA GLU A 195 -3.74 -30.94 -24.84
C GLU A 195 -3.90 -29.46 -25.22
N GLY A 196 -2.81 -28.71 -25.37
CA GLY A 196 -2.83 -27.28 -25.69
C GLY A 196 -2.85 -26.36 -24.47
N MET A 197 -2.61 -26.88 -23.26
CA MET A 197 -2.60 -26.07 -22.04
C MET A 197 -1.38 -25.18 -21.96
N ASP A 198 -1.56 -24.02 -21.34
CA ASP A 198 -0.47 -23.17 -20.88
C ASP A 198 -0.03 -23.51 -19.45
N GLU A 199 0.03 -24.82 -19.14
CA GLU A 199 0.42 -25.42 -17.86
C GLU A 199 1.06 -26.81 -18.14
N ILE A 200 1.76 -27.39 -17.17
CA ILE A 200 2.25 -28.78 -17.29
C ILE A 200 1.08 -29.74 -17.10
N SER A 201 0.87 -30.65 -18.05
CA SER A 201 -0.27 -31.56 -18.09
C SER A 201 -0.37 -32.44 -16.85
N ILE A 202 -1.60 -32.76 -16.44
CA ILE A 202 -1.94 -33.85 -15.51
C ILE A 202 -2.34 -35.14 -16.23
N GLN A 203 -2.56 -35.08 -17.55
CA GLN A 203 -3.11 -36.17 -18.35
C GLN A 203 -2.06 -36.79 -19.27
N GLY A 204 -1.43 -35.97 -20.10
CA GLY A 204 -0.58 -36.37 -21.20
C GLY A 204 0.84 -35.81 -21.09
N LYS A 205 1.45 -35.58 -22.24
CA LYS A 205 2.83 -35.13 -22.35
C LYS A 205 2.89 -33.60 -22.32
N THR A 206 3.97 -33.05 -21.74
CA THR A 206 4.29 -31.63 -21.82
C THR A 206 5.67 -31.45 -22.42
N HIS A 207 5.76 -30.59 -23.43
CA HIS A 207 7.02 -30.18 -24.01
C HIS A 207 7.59 -28.98 -23.21
N ILE A 208 8.88 -29.03 -22.90
CA ILE A 208 9.57 -28.02 -22.10
C ILE A 208 10.77 -27.46 -22.84
N TRP A 209 10.86 -26.14 -22.93
CA TRP A 209 12.10 -25.41 -23.26
C TRP A 209 12.71 -24.86 -21.97
N HIS A 210 13.88 -25.36 -21.59
CA HIS A 210 14.52 -25.02 -20.31
C HIS A 210 15.81 -24.22 -20.56
N LEU A 211 15.81 -22.96 -20.17
CA LEU A 211 17.01 -22.15 -20.00
C LEU A 211 17.67 -22.53 -18.67
N LYS A 212 18.81 -23.20 -18.75
CA LYS A 212 19.63 -23.60 -17.61
C LYS A 212 20.44 -22.42 -17.06
N LEU A 213 20.91 -22.55 -15.82
CA LEU A 213 21.77 -21.56 -15.14
C LEU A 213 23.10 -21.27 -15.88
N ASP A 214 23.59 -22.21 -16.68
CA ASP A 214 24.79 -22.04 -17.53
C ASP A 214 24.50 -21.28 -18.83
N GLY A 215 23.24 -20.89 -19.07
CA GLY A 215 22.79 -20.18 -20.26
C GLY A 215 22.43 -21.09 -21.44
N ASN A 216 22.55 -22.41 -21.31
CA ASN A 216 22.13 -23.36 -22.35
C ASN A 216 20.61 -23.51 -22.37
N ILE A 217 20.05 -23.63 -23.57
CA ILE A 217 18.63 -23.96 -23.76
C ILE A 217 18.57 -25.43 -24.15
N VAL A 218 17.82 -26.22 -23.39
CA VAL A 218 17.56 -27.63 -23.67
C VAL A 218 16.06 -27.88 -23.82
N GLU A 219 15.71 -28.83 -24.67
CA GLU A 219 14.32 -29.18 -24.97
C GLU A 219 14.08 -30.65 -24.61
N PHE A 220 12.98 -30.94 -23.94
CA PHE A 220 12.60 -32.30 -23.58
C PHE A 220 11.10 -32.40 -23.31
N ASP A 221 10.59 -33.62 -23.34
CA ASP A 221 9.21 -33.93 -22.99
C ASP A 221 9.16 -34.54 -21.58
N VAL A 222 8.07 -34.27 -20.85
CA VAL A 222 7.77 -34.88 -19.55
C VAL A 222 6.35 -35.45 -19.51
N THR A 223 6.11 -36.43 -18.64
CA THR A 223 4.79 -36.95 -18.31
C THR A 223 4.56 -37.03 -16.79
N PRO A 224 3.31 -36.91 -16.30
CA PRO A 224 2.98 -36.92 -14.87
C PRO A 224 3.58 -38.11 -14.11
N ASP A 225 3.44 -39.30 -14.69
CA ASP A 225 3.80 -40.58 -14.09
C ASP A 225 5.32 -40.77 -14.02
N ASN A 226 6.00 -40.64 -15.15
CA ASN A 226 7.44 -40.92 -15.24
C ASN A 226 8.27 -39.86 -14.53
N ASP A 227 7.96 -38.58 -14.72
CA ASP A 227 8.84 -37.49 -14.30
C ASP A 227 8.46 -36.92 -12.93
N PHE A 228 7.17 -36.88 -12.59
CA PHE A 228 6.68 -36.30 -11.34
C PHE A 228 6.26 -37.35 -10.30
N GLY A 229 6.11 -38.62 -10.70
CA GLY A 229 5.60 -39.67 -9.81
C GLY A 229 4.11 -39.54 -9.49
N ILE A 230 3.36 -38.81 -10.34
CA ILE A 230 1.93 -38.54 -10.16
C ILE A 230 1.14 -39.33 -11.20
N LYS A 231 0.12 -40.05 -10.76
CA LYS A 231 -0.72 -40.83 -11.68
C LYS A 231 -1.44 -39.90 -12.65
N LYS A 232 -1.40 -40.24 -13.94
CA LYS A 232 -2.17 -39.54 -14.99
C LYS A 232 -3.66 -39.52 -14.67
N GLN A 233 -4.28 -38.36 -14.86
CA GLN A 233 -5.71 -38.15 -14.62
C GLN A 233 -6.34 -37.43 -15.81
N ASN A 234 -7.65 -37.59 -15.96
CA ASN A 234 -8.36 -36.95 -17.07
C ASN A 234 -8.44 -35.44 -16.87
N LEU A 235 -8.25 -34.66 -17.94
CA LEU A 235 -8.29 -33.20 -17.90
C LEU A 235 -9.63 -32.67 -17.36
N SER A 236 -10.73 -33.37 -17.58
CA SER A 236 -12.06 -33.02 -17.02
C SER A 236 -12.08 -32.94 -15.49
N ALA A 237 -11.17 -33.62 -14.80
CA ALA A 237 -11.09 -33.61 -13.34
C ALA A 237 -10.50 -32.30 -12.77
N VAL A 238 -9.90 -31.46 -13.62
CA VAL A 238 -9.26 -30.19 -13.22
C VAL A 238 -9.95 -28.95 -13.81
N ILE A 239 -11.17 -29.10 -14.32
CA ILE A 239 -11.99 -27.98 -14.83
C ILE A 239 -12.26 -26.96 -13.70
N SER A 240 -12.19 -25.68 -14.06
CA SER A 240 -12.46 -24.52 -13.22
C SER A 240 -13.92 -24.41 -12.83
N GLY A 241 -14.14 -23.91 -11.62
CA GLY A 241 -15.41 -23.37 -11.19
C GLY A 241 -15.48 -21.84 -11.36
N SER A 242 -16.48 -21.25 -10.72
CA SER A 242 -16.51 -19.82 -10.42
C SER A 242 -15.31 -19.41 -9.54
N PRO A 243 -14.97 -18.11 -9.46
CA PRO A 243 -13.92 -17.64 -8.55
C PRO A 243 -14.13 -18.08 -7.09
N GLN A 244 -15.37 -18.08 -6.60
CA GLN A 244 -15.72 -18.52 -5.25
C GLN A 244 -15.53 -20.03 -5.06
N GLU A 245 -15.92 -20.84 -6.05
CA GLU A 245 -15.68 -22.29 -6.03
C GLU A 245 -14.19 -22.61 -6.03
N ASN A 246 -13.39 -21.89 -6.83
CA ASN A 246 -11.94 -22.05 -6.84
C ASN A 246 -11.31 -21.63 -5.50
N ALA A 247 -11.78 -20.54 -4.88
CA ALA A 247 -11.32 -20.10 -3.57
C ALA A 247 -11.63 -21.14 -2.47
N ILE A 248 -12.83 -21.73 -2.47
CA ILE A 248 -13.21 -22.80 -1.54
C ILE A 248 -12.34 -24.04 -1.75
N LYS A 249 -12.14 -24.47 -3.00
CA LYS A 249 -11.29 -25.62 -3.34
C LYS A 249 -9.84 -25.38 -2.93
N LEU A 250 -9.28 -24.20 -3.19
CA LEU A 250 -7.90 -23.87 -2.82
C LEU A 250 -7.71 -23.91 -1.30
N ASN A 251 -8.63 -23.34 -0.52
CA ASN A 251 -8.58 -23.41 0.94
C ASN A 251 -8.57 -24.87 1.43
N LYS A 252 -9.40 -25.75 0.86
CA LYS A 252 -9.41 -27.18 1.19
C LYS A 252 -8.09 -27.86 0.87
N ILE A 253 -7.53 -27.58 -0.32
CA ILE A 253 -6.25 -28.13 -0.76
C ILE A 253 -5.12 -27.70 0.20
N LEU A 254 -5.00 -26.41 0.50
CA LEU A 254 -3.90 -25.89 1.32
C LEU A 254 -4.05 -26.24 2.81
N SER A 255 -5.25 -26.57 3.28
CA SER A 255 -5.48 -27.05 4.66
C SER A 255 -4.91 -28.46 4.91
N GLY A 256 -4.49 -29.18 3.87
CA GLY A 256 -3.95 -30.54 3.98
C GLY A 256 -5.02 -31.61 4.07
N GLY A 257 -4.62 -32.87 3.81
CA GLY A 257 -5.50 -34.05 3.91
C GLY A 257 -6.56 -34.19 2.81
N TYR A 258 -6.61 -33.29 1.83
CA TYR A 258 -7.56 -33.31 0.72
C TYR A 258 -6.88 -33.75 -0.59
N GLU A 259 -6.94 -35.05 -0.88
CA GLU A 259 -6.38 -35.64 -2.10
C GLU A 259 -7.36 -35.50 -3.28
N CYS A 260 -6.90 -34.89 -4.38
CA CYS A 260 -7.69 -34.69 -5.59
C CYS A 260 -6.81 -34.39 -6.82
N ALA A 261 -7.39 -34.53 -8.03
CA ALA A 261 -6.71 -34.23 -9.30
C ALA A 261 -6.11 -32.82 -9.37
N ILE A 262 -6.80 -31.84 -8.77
CA ILE A 262 -6.36 -30.45 -8.76
C ILE A 262 -5.11 -30.29 -7.89
N LEU A 263 -5.06 -30.93 -6.71
CA LEU A 263 -3.85 -30.93 -5.88
C LEU A 263 -2.67 -31.51 -6.66
N ASP A 264 -2.84 -32.66 -7.30
CA ASP A 264 -1.79 -33.29 -8.08
C ASP A 264 -1.30 -32.38 -9.21
N HIS A 265 -2.21 -31.74 -9.95
CA HIS A 265 -1.86 -30.81 -11.01
C HIS A 265 -1.12 -29.56 -10.50
N VAL A 266 -1.51 -29.04 -9.33
CA VAL A 266 -0.80 -27.96 -8.63
C VAL A 266 0.61 -28.38 -8.20
N LEU A 267 0.78 -29.61 -7.70
CA LEU A 267 2.08 -30.13 -7.29
C LEU A 267 3.05 -30.30 -8.47
N ILE A 268 2.57 -30.74 -9.64
CA ILE A 268 3.38 -30.83 -10.86
C ILE A 268 3.98 -29.46 -11.21
N ASN A 269 3.14 -28.42 -11.28
CA ASN A 269 3.57 -27.08 -11.67
C ASN A 269 4.43 -26.41 -10.59
N ALA A 270 4.10 -26.59 -9.30
CA ALA A 270 4.92 -26.11 -8.20
C ALA A 270 6.30 -26.77 -8.19
N SER A 271 6.36 -28.10 -8.44
CA SER A 271 7.61 -28.85 -8.54
C SER A 271 8.54 -28.28 -9.61
N ALA A 272 8.03 -28.01 -10.82
CA ALA A 272 8.84 -27.43 -11.88
C ALA A 272 9.44 -26.07 -11.46
N ALA A 273 8.67 -25.20 -10.81
CA ALA A 273 9.15 -23.93 -10.27
C ALA A 273 10.23 -24.10 -9.18
N LEU A 274 10.08 -25.10 -8.31
CA LEU A 274 11.09 -25.45 -7.30
C LEU A 274 12.39 -25.96 -7.93
N VAL A 275 12.31 -26.69 -9.05
CA VAL A 275 13.50 -27.14 -9.81
C VAL A 275 14.20 -25.97 -10.50
N ILE A 276 13.45 -25.07 -11.15
CA ILE A 276 14.01 -23.87 -11.83
C ILE A 276 14.83 -23.01 -10.86
N THR A 277 14.34 -22.87 -9.62
CA THR A 277 14.97 -22.08 -8.56
C THR A 277 16.06 -22.81 -7.78
N GLY A 278 16.30 -24.09 -8.08
CA GLY A 278 17.28 -24.93 -7.38
C GLY A 278 16.85 -25.34 -5.96
N ARG A 279 15.58 -25.12 -5.60
CA ARG A 279 15.04 -25.52 -4.29
C ARG A 279 14.79 -27.02 -4.19
N ALA A 280 14.54 -27.66 -5.33
CA ALA A 280 14.41 -29.11 -5.50
C ALA A 280 15.46 -29.64 -6.49
N LYS A 281 15.92 -30.88 -6.29
CA LYS A 281 16.97 -31.47 -7.15
C LYS A 281 16.43 -31.97 -8.50
N ASP A 282 15.19 -32.45 -8.52
CA ASP A 282 14.48 -33.00 -9.67
C ASP A 282 12.96 -32.85 -9.47
N PHE A 283 12.16 -33.22 -10.48
CA PHE A 283 10.71 -33.04 -10.44
C PHE A 283 10.00 -33.92 -9.40
N ARG A 284 10.53 -35.11 -9.06
CA ARG A 284 9.92 -35.96 -8.02
C ARG A 284 10.18 -35.38 -6.64
N ASP A 285 11.41 -34.92 -6.41
CA ASP A 285 11.81 -34.21 -5.20
C ASP A 285 10.99 -32.93 -4.99
N GLY A 286 10.76 -32.18 -6.07
CA GLY A 286 9.93 -30.98 -6.03
C GLY A 286 8.48 -31.27 -5.65
N VAL A 287 7.90 -32.38 -6.10
CA VAL A 287 6.55 -32.83 -5.67
C VAL A 287 6.53 -33.13 -4.17
N VAL A 288 7.56 -33.82 -3.67
CA VAL A 288 7.67 -34.14 -2.23
C VAL A 288 7.76 -32.86 -1.39
N ILE A 289 8.65 -31.93 -1.74
CA ILE A 289 8.83 -30.66 -1.04
C ILE A 289 7.54 -29.83 -1.06
N ALA A 290 6.89 -29.72 -2.22
CA ALA A 290 5.64 -28.98 -2.39
C ALA A 290 4.53 -29.58 -1.52
N ARG A 291 4.39 -30.92 -1.51
CA ARG A 291 3.38 -31.62 -0.69
C ARG A 291 3.66 -31.48 0.81
N GLU A 292 4.92 -31.53 1.22
CA GLU A 292 5.30 -31.30 2.62
C GLU A 292 4.90 -29.90 3.10
N SER A 293 5.06 -28.87 2.28
CA SER A 293 4.67 -27.49 2.61
C SER A 293 3.16 -27.30 2.83
N ILE A 294 2.33 -28.15 2.20
CA ILE A 294 0.89 -28.20 2.42
C ILE A 294 0.61 -28.93 3.74
N ASN A 295 1.19 -30.13 3.90
CA ASN A 295 0.95 -30.98 5.07
C ASN A 295 1.38 -30.36 6.40
N ASN A 296 2.43 -29.52 6.39
CA ASN A 296 2.88 -28.78 7.57
C ASN A 296 2.19 -27.41 7.75
N GLY A 297 1.20 -27.08 6.92
CA GLY A 297 0.39 -25.87 7.04
C GLY A 297 1.04 -24.57 6.52
N LYS A 298 2.32 -24.60 6.10
CA LYS A 298 3.03 -23.39 5.67
C LYS A 298 2.41 -22.76 4.42
N ALA A 299 1.91 -23.57 3.48
CA ALA A 299 1.26 -23.08 2.27
C ALA A 299 -0.03 -22.30 2.60
N LEU A 300 -0.87 -22.84 3.48
CA LEU A 300 -2.06 -22.14 3.97
C LEU A 300 -1.71 -20.86 4.71
N GLN A 301 -0.71 -20.92 5.61
CA GLN A 301 -0.24 -19.75 6.35
C GLN A 301 0.23 -18.64 5.41
N THR A 302 1.03 -18.96 4.40
CA THR A 302 1.54 -17.99 3.41
C THR A 302 0.41 -17.27 2.68
N MET A 303 -0.62 -18.03 2.27
CA MET A 303 -1.81 -17.46 1.64
C MET A 303 -2.61 -16.56 2.59
N ASN A 304 -2.84 -17.01 3.83
CA ASN A 304 -3.57 -16.25 4.84
C ASN A 304 -2.85 -14.98 5.26
N ASP A 305 -1.53 -15.04 5.45
CA ASP A 305 -0.70 -13.88 5.77
C ASP A 305 -0.73 -12.86 4.63
N TYR A 306 -0.61 -13.30 3.38
CA TYR A 306 -0.77 -12.43 2.22
C TYR A 306 -2.15 -11.75 2.21
N ILE A 307 -3.25 -12.51 2.35
CA ILE A 307 -4.61 -11.95 2.38
C ILE A 307 -4.74 -10.94 3.51
N LYS A 308 -4.38 -11.33 4.74
CA LYS A 308 -4.43 -10.49 5.94
C LYS A 308 -3.68 -9.17 5.71
N TYR A 309 -2.42 -9.22 5.28
CA TYR A 309 -1.66 -7.99 5.06
C TYR A 309 -2.24 -7.17 3.92
N THR A 310 -2.74 -7.78 2.84
CA THR A 310 -3.39 -6.99 1.78
C THR A 310 -4.66 -6.29 2.27
N GLN A 311 -5.39 -6.89 3.20
CA GLN A 311 -6.56 -6.27 3.83
C GLN A 311 -6.14 -5.18 4.81
N GLU A 312 -5.14 -5.40 5.67
CA GLU A 312 -4.63 -4.38 6.59
C GLU A 312 -4.14 -3.14 5.83
N TYR A 313 -3.31 -3.34 4.79
CA TYR A 313 -2.86 -2.26 3.93
C TYR A 313 -3.99 -1.70 3.06
N GLY A 314 -4.95 -2.52 2.67
CA GLY A 314 -6.13 -2.14 1.90
C GLY A 314 -7.13 -1.29 2.68
N SER A 315 -7.34 -1.58 3.96
CA SER A 315 -8.12 -0.81 4.91
C SER A 315 -7.37 0.47 5.25
N SER A 316 -6.04 0.41 5.44
CA SER A 316 -5.21 1.62 5.55
C SER A 316 -5.30 2.50 4.30
N LEU A 317 -5.54 1.90 3.12
CA LEU A 317 -5.77 2.56 1.82
C LEU A 317 -7.22 2.96 1.55
N GLN A 318 -8.26 2.31 2.04
CA GLN A 318 -9.62 2.87 1.97
C GLN A 318 -9.71 4.12 2.85
N ILE A 319 -8.92 4.15 3.92
CA ILE A 319 -8.85 5.29 4.81
C ILE A 319 -7.86 6.39 4.32
N THR A 320 -6.91 6.08 3.43
CA THR A 320 -6.01 7.08 2.81
C THR A 320 -6.33 7.44 1.34
N ALA A 321 -7.03 6.59 0.59
CA ALA A 321 -7.37 6.77 -0.83
C ALA A 321 -8.78 7.35 -1.08
N GLN A 322 -9.66 7.37 -0.08
CA GLN A 322 -10.78 8.33 -0.10
C GLN A 322 -10.29 9.79 0.01
N ASN A 323 -9.02 10.02 0.40
CA ASN A 323 -8.54 11.32 0.85
C ASN A 323 -7.62 12.08 -0.13
N TYR A 324 -7.14 11.52 -1.25
CA TYR A 324 -6.07 12.17 -2.03
C TYR A 324 -6.15 12.06 -3.58
N GLY A 325 -7.35 12.12 -4.16
CA GLY A 325 -7.52 12.73 -5.49
C GLY A 325 -8.23 11.91 -6.58
N GLN A 326 -9.55 12.01 -6.64
CA GLN A 326 -10.29 12.57 -7.78
C GLN A 326 -11.75 12.79 -7.39
N LEU A 327 -12.21 14.03 -7.46
CA LEU A 327 -13.63 14.34 -7.66
C LEU A 327 -14.15 13.55 -8.87
N VAL A 328 -14.93 12.50 -8.63
CA VAL A 328 -15.94 11.99 -9.57
C VAL A 328 -17.17 11.72 -8.72
N PRO A 329 -18.35 12.23 -9.11
CA PRO A 329 -19.42 12.57 -8.18
C PRO A 329 -19.95 11.31 -7.51
N ILE A 330 -20.15 11.41 -6.19
CA ILE A 330 -21.05 10.48 -5.50
C ILE A 330 -22.40 10.64 -6.19
N ALA A 331 -22.76 9.64 -6.99
CA ALA A 331 -24.12 9.51 -7.48
C ALA A 331 -25.03 9.54 -6.26
N ASN A 332 -25.99 10.48 -6.27
CA ASN A 332 -27.07 10.66 -5.30
C ASN A 332 -27.46 9.34 -4.61
N GLN A 333 -26.85 9.07 -3.47
CA GLN A 333 -27.44 8.20 -2.47
C GLN A 333 -27.76 9.10 -1.30
N THR A 334 -29.03 9.47 -1.28
CA THR A 334 -29.75 10.08 -0.17
C THR A 334 -29.58 9.16 1.05
N LEU A 335 -28.48 9.32 1.78
CA LEU A 335 -28.40 8.87 3.15
C LEU A 335 -29.20 9.88 3.96
N SER A 336 -30.38 9.46 4.39
CA SER A 336 -31.25 10.20 5.28
C SER A 336 -30.44 10.65 6.49
N VAL A 337 -30.29 11.97 6.61
CA VAL A 337 -29.74 12.62 7.80
C VAL A 337 -30.76 12.43 8.90
N ASP A 338 -30.55 11.40 9.73
CA ASP A 338 -31.25 11.28 10.99
C ASP A 338 -30.54 12.20 11.99
N SER A 339 -31.12 13.38 12.19
CA SER A 339 -30.61 14.53 12.94
C SER A 339 -30.60 14.34 14.45
N ASN A 340 -30.17 13.17 14.95
CA ASN A 340 -30.14 12.87 16.38
C ASN A 340 -28.71 12.73 16.90
N ASN A 341 -28.17 13.85 17.38
CA ASN A 341 -27.28 14.02 18.54
C ASN A 341 -26.36 12.85 18.94
N LYS A 342 -25.40 12.44 18.09
CA LYS A 342 -24.34 11.48 18.47
C LYS A 342 -23.07 12.22 18.90
N ALA A 343 -22.48 11.83 20.02
CA ALA A 343 -21.27 12.41 20.60
C ALA A 343 -19.97 11.82 19.97
N CYS A 344 -18.85 12.54 20.08
CA CYS A 344 -17.54 12.06 19.61
C CYS A 344 -16.99 10.90 20.46
N ASN A 345 -16.85 9.70 19.88
CA ASN A 345 -16.39 8.50 20.59
C ASN A 345 -14.89 8.52 20.92
N ILE A 346 -14.06 9.14 20.07
CA ILE A 346 -12.59 9.20 20.24
C ILE A 346 -12.24 10.02 21.47
N CYS A 347 -12.83 11.21 21.59
CA CYS A 347 -12.62 12.09 22.73
C CYS A 347 -13.19 11.49 24.04
N ALA A 348 -14.16 10.58 23.93
CA ALA A 348 -14.78 9.91 25.08
C ALA A 348 -14.01 8.66 25.56
N THR A 349 -13.17 8.05 24.71
CA THR A 349 -12.45 6.77 25.00
C THR A 349 -10.94 6.95 25.16
N SER A 350 -10.37 8.05 24.65
CA SER A 350 -8.96 8.39 24.80
C SER A 350 -8.61 8.69 26.27
N THR A 351 -7.76 7.88 26.89
CA THR A 351 -7.34 8.04 28.30
C THR A 351 -6.44 9.26 28.54
N LEU A 352 -5.69 9.75 27.53
CA LEU A 352 -4.78 10.90 27.61
C LEU A 352 -4.67 11.63 26.24
N PRO A 353 -4.62 12.98 26.17
CA PRO A 353 -4.41 13.68 24.90
C PRO A 353 -2.98 13.54 24.38
N TYR A 354 -2.82 13.46 23.05
CA TYR A 354 -1.52 13.52 22.39
C TYR A 354 -0.95 14.96 22.42
N VAL A 355 0.37 15.09 22.52
CA VAL A 355 1.02 16.41 22.68
C VAL A 355 1.94 16.74 21.51
N LYS A 356 1.71 17.89 20.88
CA LYS A 356 2.57 18.48 19.86
C LYS A 356 3.36 19.68 20.41
N ILE A 357 4.68 19.68 20.21
CA ILE A 357 5.56 20.82 20.50
C ILE A 357 6.01 21.45 19.18
N CYS A 358 5.62 22.70 18.94
CA CYS A 358 5.78 23.37 17.65
C CYS A 358 6.87 24.46 17.67
N GLY A 359 7.54 24.67 16.54
CA GLY A 359 8.58 25.70 16.38
C GLY A 359 9.91 25.33 17.02
N LEU A 360 10.30 24.06 16.94
CA LEU A 360 11.59 23.58 17.42
C LEU A 360 12.67 23.83 16.36
N CYS A 361 13.75 24.52 16.76
CA CYS A 361 14.80 24.96 15.83
C CYS A 361 16.17 24.30 16.09
N THR A 362 16.31 23.49 17.13
CA THR A 362 17.59 22.84 17.49
C THR A 362 17.40 21.35 17.78
N VAL A 363 18.49 20.59 17.66
CA VAL A 363 18.52 19.16 18.00
C VAL A 363 18.25 18.95 19.49
N ASP A 364 18.84 19.77 20.35
CA ASP A 364 18.70 19.63 21.80
C ASP A 364 17.26 19.87 22.25
N ASP A 365 16.58 20.88 21.72
CA ASP A 365 15.18 21.14 22.06
C ASP A 365 14.27 19.99 21.60
N ALA A 366 14.51 19.45 20.39
CA ALA A 366 13.72 18.34 19.86
C ALA A 366 13.92 17.05 20.66
N LEU A 367 15.16 16.75 21.06
CA LEU A 367 15.46 15.62 21.93
C LEU A 367 14.86 15.80 23.33
N ALA A 368 14.90 17.02 23.88
CA ALA A 368 14.29 17.33 25.17
C ALA A 368 12.76 17.14 25.13
N ALA A 369 12.10 17.63 24.08
CA ALA A 369 10.67 17.44 23.87
C ALA A 369 10.30 15.96 23.72
N ALA A 370 11.06 15.20 22.92
CA ALA A 370 10.84 13.77 22.74
C ALA A 370 11.05 12.99 24.04
N LYS A 371 12.08 13.30 24.83
CA LYS A 371 12.34 12.69 26.14
C LYS A 371 11.25 13.01 27.17
N ALA A 372 10.66 14.20 27.08
CA ALA A 372 9.53 14.59 27.90
C ALA A 372 8.21 13.92 27.48
N GLY A 373 8.20 13.18 26.36
CA GLY A 373 7.04 12.41 25.90
C GLY A 373 6.14 13.15 24.91
N ALA A 374 6.70 14.09 24.12
CA ALA A 374 5.99 14.68 22.99
C ALA A 374 5.66 13.60 21.94
N ASP A 375 4.46 13.67 21.38
CA ASP A 375 3.96 12.74 20.36
C ASP A 375 4.21 13.27 18.95
N LEU A 376 4.25 14.60 18.81
CA LEU A 376 4.54 15.31 17.57
C LEU A 376 5.51 16.47 17.79
N ILE A 377 6.36 16.74 16.80
CA ILE A 377 7.33 17.83 16.78
C ILE A 377 7.11 18.67 15.53
N GLY A 378 6.88 19.98 15.70
CA GLY A 378 6.57 20.92 14.62
C GLY A 378 7.73 21.81 14.20
N PHE A 379 7.91 21.99 12.89
CA PHE A 379 8.95 22.79 12.25
C PHE A 379 8.33 23.88 11.38
N ILE A 380 8.69 25.15 11.58
CA ILE A 380 8.07 26.25 10.83
C ILE A 380 8.91 26.62 9.61
N PHE A 381 8.35 26.43 8.41
CA PHE A 381 8.99 26.76 7.13
C PHE A 381 8.54 28.12 6.57
N VAL A 382 7.99 28.97 7.45
CA VAL A 382 7.58 30.35 7.12
C VAL A 382 8.76 31.29 7.37
N LYS A 383 9.41 31.77 6.30
CA LYS A 383 10.65 32.58 6.38
C LYS A 383 10.57 33.82 7.28
N LYS A 384 9.39 34.42 7.42
CA LYS A 384 9.17 35.61 8.28
C LYS A 384 9.00 35.27 9.77
N SER A 385 8.87 34.00 10.12
CA SER A 385 8.67 33.56 11.50
C SER A 385 9.98 33.65 12.29
N LYS A 386 9.91 34.12 13.53
CA LYS A 386 11.02 34.03 14.51
C LYS A 386 11.42 32.59 14.83
N ARG A 387 10.57 31.61 14.48
CA ARG A 387 10.76 30.17 14.68
C ARG A 387 11.08 29.44 13.36
N TYR A 388 11.53 30.16 12.33
CA TYR A 388 11.88 29.56 11.06
C TYR A 388 13.05 28.56 11.23
N VAL A 389 12.97 27.43 10.55
CA VAL A 389 14.02 26.40 10.54
C VAL A 389 14.31 25.94 9.10
N SER A 390 15.59 25.66 8.82
CA SER A 390 16.01 25.17 7.50
C SER A 390 15.84 23.65 7.38
N VAL A 391 15.80 23.15 6.14
CA VAL A 391 15.68 21.71 5.85
C VAL A 391 16.85 20.92 6.43
N GLU A 392 18.06 21.49 6.41
CA GLU A 392 19.29 20.86 6.92
C GLU A 392 19.20 20.63 8.44
N ILE A 393 18.69 21.62 9.18
CA ILE A 393 18.48 21.48 10.62
C ILE A 393 17.42 20.42 10.91
N VAL A 394 16.32 20.40 10.16
CA VAL A 394 15.28 19.37 10.33
C VAL A 394 15.81 17.96 10.03
N LYS A 395 16.68 17.81 9.03
CA LYS A 395 17.38 16.54 8.75
C LYS A 395 18.25 16.10 9.94
N ALA A 396 19.01 17.04 10.54
CA ALA A 396 19.83 16.75 11.72
C ALA A 396 18.96 16.31 12.92
N ILE A 397 17.84 17.01 13.15
CA ILE A 397 16.86 16.64 14.18
C ILE A 397 16.26 15.25 13.91
N SER A 398 15.84 14.98 12.68
CA SER A 398 15.27 13.70 12.26
C SER A 398 16.26 12.54 12.49
N ALA A 399 17.54 12.75 12.16
CA ALA A 399 18.59 11.76 12.40
C ALA A 399 18.80 11.50 13.91
N ALA A 400 18.87 12.56 14.71
CA ALA A 400 19.03 12.44 16.17
C ALA A 400 17.84 11.71 16.83
N LEU A 401 16.60 12.02 16.40
CA LEU A 401 15.40 11.36 16.90
C LEU A 401 15.36 9.88 16.51
N LYS A 402 15.81 9.51 15.30
CA LYS A 402 15.86 8.10 14.86
C LYS A 402 16.92 7.27 15.60
N ALA A 403 18.01 7.90 16.05
CA ALA A 403 19.06 7.23 16.82
C ALA A 403 18.67 7.02 18.30
N GLY A 404 17.67 7.74 18.81
CA GLY A 404 17.19 7.59 20.19
C GLY A 404 16.35 6.33 20.41
N SER A 405 16.28 5.88 21.66
CA SER A 405 15.35 4.85 22.12
C SER A 405 14.22 5.52 22.89
N TRP A 406 12.97 5.25 22.52
CA TRP A 406 11.79 5.93 23.06
C TRP A 406 10.76 4.90 23.53
N SER A 407 10.29 5.04 24.76
CA SER A 407 9.19 4.24 25.30
C SER A 407 7.86 4.85 24.88
N LYS A 408 6.95 4.06 24.30
CA LYS A 408 5.55 4.47 24.07
C LYS A 408 4.57 3.60 24.85
N CYS A 409 3.42 4.20 25.16
CA CYS A 409 2.29 3.57 25.87
C CYS A 409 1.47 2.67 24.94
N GLU A 410 0.63 1.86 25.60
CA GLU A 410 -0.10 0.67 25.13
C GLU A 410 -1.03 0.87 23.92
N GLU A 411 -1.40 -0.28 23.33
CA GLU A 411 -2.32 -0.42 22.20
C GLU A 411 -3.64 0.33 22.43
N VAL A 412 -4.16 0.96 21.37
CA VAL A 412 -5.49 1.57 21.41
C VAL A 412 -6.51 0.43 21.30
N GLU A 413 -7.38 0.31 22.29
CA GLU A 413 -8.51 -0.62 22.23
C GLU A 413 -9.37 -0.35 20.97
N SER A 414 -10.04 -1.38 20.46
CA SER A 414 -10.88 -1.25 19.27
C SER A 414 -12.06 -0.30 19.53
N ILE A 415 -11.99 0.94 19.05
CA ILE A 415 -13.06 1.94 19.17
C ILE A 415 -14.04 1.80 18.00
N SER A 416 -15.34 1.75 18.28
CA SER A 416 -16.39 1.78 17.26
C SER A 416 -16.55 3.21 16.72
N VAL A 417 -16.38 3.35 15.41
CA VAL A 417 -16.39 4.66 14.71
C VAL A 417 -17.72 4.84 13.99
N ILE A 418 -18.31 6.03 14.13
CA ILE A 418 -19.68 6.31 13.63
C ILE A 418 -19.66 7.30 12.46
N ASP A 419 -18.59 8.08 12.29
CA ASP A 419 -18.49 9.13 11.28
C ASP A 419 -17.08 9.24 10.65
N TRP A 420 -17.00 9.77 9.43
CA TRP A 420 -15.80 9.82 8.59
C TRP A 420 -14.67 10.65 9.20
N HIS A 421 -14.97 11.77 9.88
CA HIS A 421 -13.92 12.60 10.48
C HIS A 421 -13.28 11.88 11.67
N GLN A 422 -14.08 11.17 12.47
CA GLN A 422 -13.56 10.34 13.56
C GLN A 422 -12.60 9.28 13.00
N GLN A 423 -12.95 8.63 11.89
CA GLN A 423 -12.07 7.63 11.27
C GLN A 423 -10.71 8.21 10.90
N ARG A 424 -10.64 9.44 10.36
CA ARG A 424 -9.37 10.11 9.99
C ARG A 424 -8.44 10.33 11.18
N CYS A 425 -9.00 10.86 12.28
CA CYS A 425 -8.26 11.08 13.52
C CYS A 425 -7.72 9.76 14.09
N LEU A 426 -8.49 8.67 14.01
CA LEU A 426 -8.02 7.36 14.49
C LEU A 426 -6.80 6.84 13.75
N ASN A 427 -6.68 7.03 12.44
CA ASN A 427 -5.46 6.57 11.73
C ASN A 427 -4.26 7.43 12.06
N LEU A 428 -4.48 8.73 12.34
CA LEU A 428 -3.39 9.58 12.81
C LEU A 428 -2.92 9.14 14.20
N ILE A 429 -3.85 8.82 15.10
CA ILE A 429 -3.57 8.23 16.41
C ILE A 429 -2.81 6.90 16.26
N GLN A 430 -3.25 6.01 15.37
CA GLN A 430 -2.56 4.76 15.09
C GLN A 430 -1.14 5.01 14.53
N LEU A 431 -0.97 5.96 13.61
CA LEU A 431 0.34 6.34 13.09
C LEU A 431 1.28 6.83 14.20
N ILE A 432 0.77 7.63 15.13
CA ILE A 432 1.52 8.07 16.30
C ILE A 432 1.94 6.86 17.13
N ASN A 433 1.04 5.93 17.44
CA ASN A 433 1.35 4.79 18.31
C ASN A 433 2.28 3.76 17.68
N HIS A 434 2.24 3.57 16.36
CA HIS A 434 3.11 2.62 15.64
C HIS A 434 4.50 3.18 15.32
N THR A 435 4.74 4.47 15.56
CA THR A 435 6.04 5.09 15.31
C THR A 435 6.84 5.17 16.61
N ASN A 436 8.04 4.59 16.66
CA ASN A 436 8.90 4.60 17.85
C ASN A 436 9.54 5.96 18.16
N ARG A 437 9.08 7.08 17.58
CA ARG A 437 9.56 8.45 17.84
C ARG A 437 8.39 9.43 17.68
N PRO A 438 8.52 10.72 18.09
CA PRO A 438 7.54 11.72 17.74
C PRO A 438 7.42 11.90 16.22
N LEU A 439 6.21 12.16 15.71
CA LEU A 439 5.99 12.47 14.30
C LEU A 439 6.50 13.88 13.96
N LEU A 440 7.11 14.04 12.79
CA LEU A 440 7.67 15.30 12.30
C LEU A 440 6.62 16.05 11.47
N VAL A 441 6.26 17.25 11.91
CA VAL A 441 5.21 18.08 11.28
C VAL A 441 5.84 19.32 10.67
N GLY A 442 5.72 19.50 9.35
CA GLY A 442 6.10 20.77 8.70
C GLY A 442 4.95 21.76 8.70
N VAL A 443 5.19 22.96 9.20
CA VAL A 443 4.21 24.05 9.27
C VAL A 443 4.47 25.04 8.15
N PHE A 444 3.48 25.22 7.28
CA PHE A 444 3.56 26.08 6.10
C PHE A 444 2.45 27.14 6.11
N MET A 445 2.74 28.26 5.47
CA MET A 445 1.80 29.37 5.29
C MET A 445 2.17 30.10 4.00
N ASN A 446 1.26 30.13 3.04
CA ASN A 446 1.42 30.80 1.73
C ASN A 446 2.61 30.32 0.86
N ASN A 447 3.24 29.19 1.18
CA ASN A 447 4.17 28.46 0.30
C ASN A 447 3.44 27.82 -0.89
N ASP A 448 4.13 27.68 -2.03
CA ASP A 448 3.64 26.95 -3.20
C ASP A 448 3.64 25.43 -2.95
N ILE A 449 2.68 24.71 -3.55
CA ILE A 449 2.49 23.26 -3.38
C ILE A 449 3.75 22.46 -3.75
N LYS A 450 4.46 22.86 -4.81
CA LYS A 450 5.71 22.18 -5.22
C LYS A 450 6.80 22.38 -4.19
N GLU A 451 6.90 23.59 -3.64
CA GLU A 451 7.86 23.90 -2.57
C GLU A 451 7.57 23.05 -1.32
N ILE A 452 6.30 22.99 -0.90
CA ILE A 452 5.87 22.16 0.25
C ILE A 452 6.26 20.70 0.01
N ASN A 453 5.88 20.12 -1.13
CA ASN A 453 6.18 18.72 -1.43
C ASN A 453 7.68 18.43 -1.54
N SER A 454 8.49 19.38 -2.01
CA SER A 454 9.95 19.27 -2.03
C SER A 454 10.50 19.24 -0.60
N ILE A 455 10.12 20.21 0.23
CA ILE A 455 10.55 20.30 1.64
C ILE A 455 10.14 19.06 2.41
N VAL A 456 8.91 18.59 2.24
CA VAL A 456 8.39 17.38 2.89
C VAL A 456 9.24 16.16 2.56
N LYS A 457 9.56 15.97 1.27
CA LYS A 457 10.40 14.87 0.82
C LYS A 457 11.83 14.99 1.34
N GLU A 458 12.43 16.17 1.23
CA GLU A 458 13.82 16.40 1.59
C GLU A 458 14.04 16.34 3.10
N ALA A 459 13.22 17.02 3.89
CA ALA A 459 13.32 17.03 5.35
C ALA A 459 12.84 15.73 6.00
N GLY A 460 12.16 14.85 5.24
CA GLY A 460 11.64 13.58 5.73
C GLY A 460 10.49 13.78 6.73
N LEU A 461 9.57 14.69 6.43
CA LEU A 461 8.41 15.00 7.26
C LEU A 461 7.35 13.90 7.17
N ASP A 462 6.68 13.64 8.29
CA ASP A 462 5.60 12.65 8.40
C ASP A 462 4.24 13.31 8.13
N LEU A 463 4.06 14.57 8.53
CA LEU A 463 2.81 15.34 8.45
C LEU A 463 3.05 16.78 7.98
N VAL A 464 2.00 17.41 7.48
CA VAL A 464 1.99 18.82 7.04
C VAL A 464 0.90 19.58 7.78
N GLN A 465 1.20 20.74 8.34
CA GLN A 465 0.23 21.65 8.93
C GLN A 465 0.12 22.90 8.06
N LEU A 466 -1.09 23.18 7.56
CA LEU A 466 -1.38 24.27 6.64
C LEU A 466 -2.17 25.38 7.33
N HIS A 467 -1.63 26.60 7.32
CA HIS A 467 -2.33 27.83 7.74
C HIS A 467 -2.72 28.66 6.52
N ASN A 468 -3.96 29.18 6.50
CA ASN A 468 -4.49 30.05 5.45
C ASN A 468 -4.52 29.40 4.05
N TYR A 469 -4.87 28.12 3.99
CA TYR A 469 -5.10 27.42 2.74
C TYR A 469 -6.54 26.92 2.65
N GLU A 470 -7.05 26.88 1.42
CA GLU A 470 -8.26 26.15 1.08
C GLU A 470 -8.04 24.63 1.27
N HIS A 471 -9.06 23.90 1.73
CA HIS A 471 -8.92 22.47 2.03
C HIS A 471 -8.50 21.61 0.83
N GLU A 472 -8.91 21.97 -0.38
CA GLU A 472 -8.63 21.20 -1.60
C GLU A 472 -7.13 21.08 -1.85
N ILE A 473 -6.34 22.03 -1.34
CA ILE A 473 -4.88 22.02 -1.43
C ILE A 473 -4.32 20.80 -0.71
N ALA A 474 -4.97 20.34 0.36
CA ALA A 474 -4.54 19.15 1.07
C ALA A 474 -4.42 17.96 0.10
N THR A 475 -5.34 17.75 -0.85
CA THR A 475 -5.30 16.62 -1.81
C THR A 475 -4.05 16.58 -2.70
N GLN A 476 -3.31 17.69 -2.80
CA GLN A 476 -2.09 17.81 -3.61
C GLN A 476 -0.80 17.63 -2.79
N ILE A 477 -0.91 17.42 -1.47
CA ILE A 477 0.22 17.19 -0.57
C ILE A 477 0.45 15.69 -0.40
N HIS A 478 1.68 15.21 -0.54
CA HIS A 478 1.99 13.77 -0.47
C HIS A 478 2.01 13.18 0.96
N ARG A 479 1.59 13.95 1.96
CA ARG A 479 1.55 13.57 3.38
C ARG A 479 0.23 14.01 4.02
N PRO A 480 -0.22 13.36 5.10
CA PRO A 480 -1.44 13.76 5.79
C PRO A 480 -1.37 15.20 6.28
N VAL A 481 -2.45 15.95 6.07
CA VAL A 481 -2.54 17.39 6.38
C VAL A 481 -3.33 17.64 7.66
N ILE A 482 -2.78 18.45 8.56
CA ILE A 482 -3.48 19.09 9.67
C ILE A 482 -3.93 20.47 9.19
N ARG A 483 -5.24 20.69 9.07
CA ARG A 483 -5.78 22.01 8.70
C ARG A 483 -5.97 22.85 9.94
N VAL A 484 -5.52 24.10 9.88
CA VAL A 484 -5.70 25.08 10.95
C VAL A 484 -6.93 25.93 10.67
N ILE A 485 -7.79 26.04 11.67
CA ILE A 485 -8.95 26.94 11.68
C ILE A 485 -8.78 27.88 12.87
N SER A 486 -8.64 29.16 12.60
CA SER A 486 -8.63 30.19 13.64
C SER A 486 -10.03 30.36 14.21
N ILE A 487 -10.14 30.39 15.53
CA ILE A 487 -11.41 30.67 16.22
C ILE A 487 -11.27 31.92 17.10
N GLU A 488 -12.26 32.79 16.96
CA GLU A 488 -12.48 34.02 17.72
C GLU A 488 -13.85 33.96 18.41
N PRO A 489 -14.13 34.72 19.48
CA PRO A 489 -15.41 34.60 20.21
C PRO A 489 -16.68 34.90 19.39
N THR A 490 -16.55 35.61 18.28
CA THR A 490 -17.65 35.88 17.33
C THR A 490 -17.81 34.79 16.27
N THR A 491 -16.98 33.74 16.30
CA THR A 491 -16.99 32.68 15.30
C THR A 491 -18.29 31.89 15.38
N ASP A 492 -18.99 31.78 14.27
CA ASP A 492 -20.18 30.95 14.16
C ASP A 492 -19.78 29.46 14.12
N VAL A 493 -20.17 28.74 15.17
CA VAL A 493 -19.92 27.31 15.32
C VAL A 493 -20.49 26.52 14.14
N GLN A 494 -21.67 26.91 13.61
CA GLN A 494 -22.29 26.18 12.50
C GLN A 494 -21.49 26.34 11.22
N ASN A 495 -20.97 27.55 10.95
CA ASN A 495 -20.10 27.76 9.80
C ASN A 495 -18.83 26.92 9.89
N ILE A 496 -18.21 26.84 11.07
CA ILE A 496 -17.03 25.98 11.26
C ILE A 496 -17.38 24.50 11.09
N LEU A 497 -18.48 24.03 11.66
CA LEU A 497 -18.92 22.64 11.48
C LEU A 497 -19.20 22.33 10.01
N GLN A 498 -19.86 23.23 9.27
CA GLN A 498 -20.10 23.08 7.84
C GLN A 498 -18.81 23.10 7.02
N MET A 499 -17.83 23.92 7.41
CA MET A 499 -16.49 23.93 6.81
C MET A 499 -15.74 22.62 7.06
N ILE A 500 -15.90 22.02 8.25
CA ILE A 500 -15.26 20.74 8.57
C ILE A 500 -15.99 19.59 7.87
N GLU A 501 -17.31 19.61 7.83
CA GLU A 501 -18.15 18.63 7.12
C GLU A 501 -17.84 18.59 5.61
N SER A 502 -17.49 19.74 5.02
CA SER A 502 -17.05 19.81 3.62
C SER A 502 -15.58 19.44 3.40
N ASP A 503 -14.77 19.34 4.46
CA ASP A 503 -13.34 19.03 4.35
C ASP A 503 -13.06 17.53 4.15
N SER A 504 -13.14 17.08 2.89
CA SER A 504 -12.83 15.70 2.49
C SER A 504 -11.34 15.39 2.34
N ALA A 505 -10.41 16.30 2.70
CA ALA A 505 -8.98 16.15 2.39
C ALA A 505 -8.05 16.16 3.63
N SER A 506 -8.39 16.87 4.70
CA SER A 506 -7.56 16.99 5.90
C SER A 506 -7.63 15.76 6.81
N ALA A 507 -6.48 15.31 7.34
CA ALA A 507 -6.38 14.19 8.27
C ALA A 507 -6.75 14.57 9.71
N ALA A 508 -6.63 15.84 10.08
CA ALA A 508 -7.04 16.37 11.37
C ALA A 508 -7.33 17.87 11.28
N ILE A 509 -8.16 18.35 12.22
CA ILE A 509 -8.47 19.77 12.41
C ILE A 509 -7.78 20.26 13.68
N LEU A 510 -7.03 21.36 13.53
CA LEU A 510 -6.43 22.11 14.61
C LEU A 510 -7.22 23.42 14.76
N LEU A 511 -7.83 23.62 15.94
CA LEU A 511 -8.48 24.89 16.27
C LEU A 511 -7.46 25.79 16.97
N ASP A 512 -7.10 26.90 16.33
CA ASP A 512 -6.19 27.90 16.87
C ASP A 512 -7.00 29.03 17.52
N VAL A 513 -7.05 29.03 18.85
CA VAL A 513 -7.83 30.02 19.62
C VAL A 513 -7.07 31.34 19.65
N VAL A 514 -7.63 32.35 18.99
CA VAL A 514 -7.05 33.69 18.98
C VAL A 514 -7.44 34.43 20.26
N LYS A 515 -6.48 35.11 20.86
CA LYS A 515 -6.70 35.92 22.07
C LYS A 515 -7.51 37.16 21.71
N THR A 516 -8.60 37.43 22.43
CA THR A 516 -9.29 38.73 22.35
C THR A 516 -8.49 39.79 23.09
N SER A 517 -8.01 40.80 22.33
CA SER A 517 -7.48 42.12 22.74
C SER A 517 -6.65 42.23 24.04
N ASP A 518 -5.52 42.93 23.95
CA ASP A 518 -4.50 43.11 25.00
C ASP A 518 -4.90 43.94 26.24
N ASP A 519 -6.18 44.17 26.49
CA ASP A 519 -6.65 44.94 27.64
C ASP A 519 -7.52 44.08 28.57
N CYS A 520 -7.08 43.94 29.83
CA CYS A 520 -7.74 43.28 30.96
C CYS A 520 -7.78 41.73 30.93
N GLY A 521 -6.71 41.07 31.39
CA GLY A 521 -6.75 39.84 32.23
C GLY A 521 -7.60 38.63 31.82
N GLN A 522 -8.16 38.57 30.62
CA GLN A 522 -9.12 37.54 30.23
C GLN A 522 -8.46 36.21 29.84
N THR A 523 -9.12 35.14 30.24
CA THR A 523 -8.84 33.74 29.91
C THR A 523 -9.23 33.42 28.47
N PHE A 524 -8.53 32.48 27.83
CA PHE A 524 -8.95 31.92 26.54
C PHE A 524 -10.35 31.31 26.66
N ASP A 525 -11.32 31.77 25.86
CA ASP A 525 -12.66 31.18 25.83
C ASP A 525 -12.67 29.95 24.91
N TRP A 526 -12.61 28.78 25.53
CA TRP A 526 -12.67 27.51 24.82
C TRP A 526 -14.09 26.99 24.59
N THR A 527 -15.13 27.78 24.85
CA THR A 527 -16.54 27.36 24.70
C THR A 527 -16.83 26.93 23.27
N ILE A 528 -16.37 27.69 22.28
CA ILE A 528 -16.51 27.36 20.85
C ILE A 528 -15.76 26.05 20.54
N ALA A 529 -14.51 25.90 21.00
CA ALA A 529 -13.73 24.69 20.81
C ALA A 529 -14.42 23.45 21.42
N LYS A 530 -15.02 23.58 22.61
CA LYS A 530 -15.80 22.53 23.25
C LYS A 530 -17.07 22.17 22.47
N MET A 531 -17.78 23.18 21.96
CA MET A 531 -18.99 22.96 21.14
C MET A 531 -18.66 22.20 19.85
N ILE A 532 -17.56 22.56 19.19
CA ILE A 532 -17.07 21.85 18.00
C ILE A 532 -16.61 20.45 18.39
N ASN A 533 -15.83 20.30 19.46
CA ASN A 533 -15.27 19.00 19.89
C ASN A 533 -16.34 17.95 20.24
N LYS A 534 -17.53 18.38 20.69
CA LYS A 534 -18.68 17.49 20.90
C LYS A 534 -19.15 16.78 19.63
N LYS A 535 -18.94 17.40 18.47
CA LYS A 535 -19.37 16.90 17.16
C LYS A 535 -18.21 16.28 16.40
N VAL A 536 -17.03 16.89 16.46
CA VAL A 536 -15.87 16.54 15.66
C VAL A 536 -14.60 16.52 16.52
N PRO A 537 -13.77 15.47 16.51
CA PRO A 537 -12.53 15.45 17.29
C PRO A 537 -11.53 16.52 16.81
N ILE A 538 -11.05 17.38 17.71
CA ILE A 538 -10.11 18.46 17.38
C ILE A 538 -8.78 18.35 18.13
N MET A 539 -7.73 18.90 17.49
CA MET A 539 -6.50 19.29 18.17
C MET A 539 -6.64 20.75 18.63
N LEU A 540 -6.35 21.02 19.89
CA LEU A 540 -6.49 22.36 20.47
C LEU A 540 -5.15 23.10 20.45
N ALA A 541 -5.13 24.33 19.94
CA ALA A 541 -3.99 25.23 19.99
C ALA A 541 -4.45 26.66 20.36
N GLY A 542 -3.51 27.59 20.37
CA GLY A 542 -3.77 28.99 20.68
C GLY A 542 -3.71 29.25 22.18
N GLY A 543 -2.70 30.00 22.62
CA GLY A 543 -2.64 30.49 24.00
C GLY A 543 -2.32 29.49 25.10
N LEU A 544 -2.05 28.23 24.75
CA LEU A 544 -1.81 27.18 25.73
C LEU A 544 -0.44 27.35 26.42
N THR A 545 -0.42 27.22 27.74
CA THR A 545 0.76 27.30 28.61
C THR A 545 0.72 26.16 29.64
N PRO A 546 1.83 25.86 30.34
CA PRO A 546 1.81 24.91 31.45
C PRO A 546 0.73 25.21 32.50
N ASP A 547 0.44 26.49 32.75
CA ASP A 547 -0.52 26.91 33.78
C ASP A 547 -1.98 26.64 33.40
N ASN A 548 -2.31 26.65 32.11
CA ASN A 548 -3.70 26.61 31.64
C ASN A 548 -4.09 25.31 30.91
N ILE A 549 -3.11 24.51 30.47
CA ILE A 549 -3.36 23.34 29.62
C ILE A 549 -4.21 22.28 30.30
N ARG A 550 -4.03 22.06 31.61
CA ARG A 550 -4.84 21.12 32.38
C ARG A 550 -6.33 21.50 32.34
N ALA A 551 -6.62 22.78 32.53
CA ALA A 551 -7.98 23.30 32.48
C ALA A 551 -8.56 23.19 31.07
N ALA A 552 -7.76 23.51 30.04
CA ALA A 552 -8.17 23.39 28.64
C ALA A 552 -8.54 21.94 28.28
N VAL A 553 -7.68 20.98 28.62
CA VAL A 553 -7.92 19.54 28.36
C VAL A 553 -9.18 19.06 29.08
N ARG A 554 -9.35 19.39 30.37
CA ARG A 554 -10.55 19.00 31.15
C ARG A 554 -11.83 19.65 30.64
N PHE A 555 -11.74 20.86 30.10
CA PHE A 555 -12.93 21.56 29.64
C PHE A 555 -13.36 21.12 28.24
N VAL A 556 -12.40 21.00 27.32
CA VAL A 556 -12.64 20.74 25.89
C VAL A 556 -12.62 19.25 25.56
N HIS A 557 -11.80 18.45 26.23
CA HIS A 557 -11.51 17.04 25.91
C HIS A 557 -10.94 16.82 24.49
N PRO A 558 -9.93 17.59 24.05
CA PRO A 558 -9.38 17.41 22.72
C PRO A 558 -8.59 16.09 22.64
N TRP A 559 -8.52 15.46 21.47
CA TRP A 559 -7.71 14.25 21.29
C TRP A 559 -6.21 14.56 21.24
N ALA A 560 -5.85 15.81 20.91
CA ALA A 560 -4.48 16.31 20.92
C ALA A 560 -4.40 17.80 21.29
N VAL A 561 -3.23 18.25 21.72
CA VAL A 561 -2.93 19.66 22.02
C VAL A 561 -1.63 20.11 21.35
N ASP A 562 -1.54 21.38 20.97
CA ASP A 562 -0.37 21.98 20.32
C ASP A 562 0.09 23.24 21.05
N VAL A 563 1.39 23.35 21.32
CA VAL A 563 1.99 24.55 21.92
C VAL A 563 3.23 25.03 21.16
N ALA A 564 3.31 26.34 20.94
CA ALA A 564 4.50 27.01 20.43
C ALA A 564 5.07 27.98 21.48
N SER A 565 4.49 29.17 21.63
CA SER A 565 5.02 30.25 22.47
C SER A 565 4.86 30.05 23.98
N GLY A 566 3.90 29.24 24.43
CA GLY A 566 3.67 29.02 25.86
C GLY A 566 4.83 28.32 26.59
N VAL A 567 5.74 27.71 25.84
CA VAL A 567 6.94 27.01 26.36
C VAL A 567 8.25 27.69 25.93
N GLU A 568 8.17 28.95 25.47
CA GLU A 568 9.32 29.74 25.06
C GLU A 568 9.81 30.67 26.19
N TYR A 569 11.05 31.14 26.04
CA TYR A 569 11.62 32.27 26.77
C TYR A 569 12.53 33.06 25.82
N VAL A 570 12.85 34.30 26.21
CA VAL A 570 13.86 35.10 25.52
C VAL A 570 15.13 35.06 26.36
N ASP A 571 16.25 34.67 25.77
CA ASP A 571 17.52 34.63 26.48
C ASP A 571 18.19 36.02 26.56
N SER A 572 19.36 36.10 27.20
CA SER A 572 20.11 37.34 27.36
C SER A 572 20.59 37.98 26.05
N SER A 573 20.54 37.24 24.93
CA SER A 573 20.89 37.71 23.59
C SER A 573 19.67 38.12 22.75
N GLU A 574 18.51 38.25 23.38
CA GLU A 574 17.21 38.51 22.74
C GLU A 574 16.77 37.41 21.75
N GLN A 575 17.37 36.23 21.83
CA GLN A 575 16.99 35.09 21.00
C GLN A 575 15.83 34.33 21.63
N LEU A 576 14.86 33.94 20.79
CA LEU A 576 13.71 33.15 21.20
C LEU A 576 14.11 31.68 21.31
N CYS A 577 14.02 31.13 22.52
CA CYS A 577 14.49 29.80 22.87
C CYS A 577 13.38 28.95 23.50
N LYS A 578 13.48 27.62 23.38
CA LYS A 578 12.55 26.69 24.02
C LYS A 578 12.99 26.38 25.44
N ASN A 579 12.08 26.52 26.41
CA ASN A 579 12.35 26.18 27.80
C ASN A 579 12.00 24.70 28.05
N HIS A 580 13.02 23.86 28.26
CA HIS A 580 12.83 22.42 28.44
C HIS A 580 12.01 22.07 29.69
N ILE A 581 12.09 22.89 30.74
CA ILE A 581 11.28 22.72 31.96
C ILE A 581 9.80 22.97 31.62
N LYS A 582 9.49 24.09 30.96
CA LYS A 582 8.12 24.39 30.54
C LYS A 582 7.56 23.35 29.55
N ILE A 583 8.39 22.79 28.66
CA ILE A 583 7.96 21.71 27.76
C ILE A 583 7.53 20.48 28.58
N LYS A 584 8.36 20.08 29.56
CA LYS A 584 8.06 18.93 30.41
C LYS A 584 6.81 19.16 31.28
N GLU A 585 6.69 20.34 31.88
CA GLU A 585 5.50 20.75 32.64
C GLU A 585 4.26 20.72 31.74
N PHE A 586 4.32 21.31 30.55
CA PHE A 586 3.21 21.31 29.60
C PHE A 586 2.72 19.88 29.27
N ILE A 587 3.64 18.97 28.91
CA ILE A 587 3.30 17.58 28.57
C ILE A 587 2.69 16.86 29.78
N ASN A 588 3.29 17.03 30.96
CA ASN A 588 2.80 16.41 32.19
C ASN A 588 1.40 16.92 32.58
N GLU A 589 1.17 18.23 32.49
CA GLU A 589 -0.11 18.86 32.82
C GLU A 589 -1.20 18.47 31.82
N ALA A 590 -0.87 18.40 30.52
CA ALA A 590 -1.78 17.93 29.48
C ALA A 590 -2.23 16.48 29.72
N LYS A 591 -1.29 15.58 30.01
CA LYS A 591 -1.59 14.15 30.27
C LYS A 591 -2.31 13.97 31.61
N SER A 592 -1.87 14.66 32.68
CA SER A 592 -2.50 14.55 34.01
C SER A 592 -3.92 15.15 34.07
N GLY A 593 -4.26 16.07 33.16
CA GLY A 593 -5.60 16.65 33.08
C GLY A 593 -6.71 15.63 32.77
N ALA A 594 -6.38 14.56 32.03
CA ALA A 594 -7.34 13.52 31.62
C ALA A 594 -7.51 12.39 32.65
N ALA A 595 -6.48 12.11 33.47
CA ALA A 595 -6.46 10.97 34.40
C ALA A 595 -7.36 11.11 35.65
N SER A 596 -8.11 12.20 35.81
CA SER A 596 -8.82 12.53 37.06
C SER A 596 -10.35 12.37 37.00
N ASN A 597 -10.86 11.65 36.00
CA ASN A 597 -12.29 11.29 35.87
C ASN A 597 -12.58 9.81 36.20
N GLN A 598 -11.68 9.12 36.93
CA GLN A 598 -12.01 7.83 37.56
C GLN A 598 -12.74 8.04 38.89
#